data_AF-A0A7X2HIY5-F1
#
_entry.id   AF-A0A7X2HIY5-F1
#
_cell.length_a   1.000
_cell.length_b   1.000
_cell.length_c   1.000
_cell.angle_alpha   90.00
_cell.angle_beta   90.00
_cell.angle_gamma   90.00
#
_symmetry.space_group_name_H-M   'P 1'
#
loop_
_entity.id
_entity.type
_entity.pdbx_description
1 polymer ?
#
loop_
_entity_poly.entity_id
_entity_poly.type
_entity_poly.pdbx_seq_one_letter_code
_entity_poly.pdbx_strand_id
1 'polypeptide(L)'
;MLTIRTTNAFDTWFSKLRDKTAQRRIQVRIDRLQLGHPGDVKPVRAGVSKLRINHGPGYRVYFAQRGAVLIILLCGGDKSAQEADIRRAIELSRHLDVE
;
A
#
# COMPACT_ATOMS: atom_id res chain seq x y z
N MET A 1 -13.93 6.77 9.87
CA MET A 1 -12.53 6.92 9.44
C MET A 1 -11.78 5.67 9.85
N LEU A 2 -11.01 5.07 8.96
CA LEU A 2 -10.23 3.87 9.28
C LEU A 2 -8.99 4.24 10.12
N THR A 3 -8.49 3.32 10.94
CA THR A 3 -7.19 3.46 11.58
C THR A 3 -6.11 2.97 10.62
N ILE A 4 -5.08 3.78 10.38
CA ILE A 4 -3.95 3.38 9.53
C ILE A 4 -2.89 2.68 10.38
N ARG A 5 -2.40 1.53 9.90
CA ARG A 5 -1.13 0.94 10.33
C ARG A 5 -0.23 0.74 9.12
N THR A 6 1.06 0.83 9.32
CA THR A 6 2.08 0.59 8.29
C THR A 6 3.00 -0.53 8.74
N THR A 7 3.55 -1.28 7.79
CA THR A 7 4.65 -2.20 8.11
C THR A 7 5.99 -1.47 7.99
N ASN A 8 7.01 -2.00 8.66
CA ASN A 8 8.39 -1.52 8.49
C ASN A 8 8.87 -1.60 7.02
N ALA A 9 8.37 -2.57 6.24
CA ALA A 9 8.70 -2.66 4.81
C ALA A 9 8.20 -1.44 4.04
N PHE A 10 6.99 -0.96 4.33
CA PHE A 10 6.48 0.28 3.77
C PHE A 10 7.26 1.50 4.29
N ASP A 11 7.46 1.62 5.59
CA ASP A 11 8.09 2.82 6.19
C ASP A 11 9.54 2.99 5.73
N THR A 12 10.30 1.90 5.66
CA THR A 12 11.67 1.89 5.13
C THR A 12 11.71 2.27 3.66
N TRP A 13 10.77 1.75 2.85
CA TRP A 13 10.70 2.10 1.43
C TRP A 13 10.30 3.56 1.23
N PHE A 14 9.28 4.01 1.97
CA PHE A 14 8.71 5.34 1.84
C PHE A 14 9.72 6.41 2.24
N SER A 15 10.44 6.23 3.35
CA SER A 15 11.49 7.16 3.80
C SER A 15 12.65 7.29 2.80
N LYS A 16 13.00 6.21 2.09
CA LYS A 16 14.07 6.18 1.07
C LYS A 16 13.64 6.72 -0.30
N LEU A 17 12.35 6.98 -0.52
CA LEU A 17 11.86 7.47 -1.80
C LEU A 17 12.40 8.88 -2.11
N ARG A 18 13.22 8.99 -3.17
CA ARG A 18 13.84 10.25 -3.58
C ARG A 18 12.83 11.22 -4.21
N ASP A 19 11.83 10.70 -4.93
CA ASP A 19 10.76 11.50 -5.54
C ASP A 19 9.79 12.02 -4.47
N LYS A 20 9.98 13.26 -4.03
CA LYS A 20 9.14 13.93 -3.04
C LYS A 20 7.71 14.20 -3.53
N THR A 21 7.52 14.34 -4.83
CA THR A 21 6.18 14.49 -5.42
C THR A 21 5.44 13.16 -5.35
N ALA A 22 6.12 12.04 -5.64
CA ALA A 22 5.56 10.70 -5.45
C ALA A 22 5.20 10.45 -3.99
N GLN A 23 6.08 10.78 -3.03
CA GLN A 23 5.81 10.64 -1.59
C GLN A 23 4.48 11.33 -1.20
N ARG A 24 4.32 12.62 -1.56
CA ARG A 24 3.08 13.37 -1.26
C ARG A 24 1.85 12.76 -1.92
N ARG A 25 1.95 12.36 -3.19
CA ARG A 25 0.83 11.73 -3.92
C ARG A 25 0.42 10.41 -3.28
N ILE A 26 1.38 9.60 -2.83
CA ILE A 26 1.12 8.36 -2.10
C ILE A 26 0.40 8.65 -0.78
N GLN A 27 0.91 9.61 0.01
CA GLN A 27 0.29 9.97 1.29
C GLN A 27 -1.16 10.43 1.11
N VAL A 28 -1.42 11.38 0.20
CA VAL A 28 -2.77 11.86 -0.10
C VAL A 28 -3.71 10.72 -0.51
N ARG A 29 -3.20 9.72 -1.23
CA ARG A 29 -4.00 8.56 -1.65
C ARG A 29 -4.31 7.61 -0.49
N ILE A 30 -3.39 7.46 0.45
CA ILE A 30 -3.62 6.71 1.71
C ILE A 30 -4.64 7.44 2.58
N ASP A 31 -4.52 8.75 2.75
CA ASP A 31 -5.46 9.57 3.54
C ASP A 31 -6.87 9.50 2.97
N ARG A 32 -7.01 9.60 1.64
CA ARG A 32 -8.30 9.42 0.97
C ARG A 32 -8.88 8.02 1.17
N LEU A 33 -8.05 6.98 1.08
CA LEU A 33 -8.48 5.62 1.34
C LEU A 33 -8.94 5.44 2.79
N GLN A 34 -8.27 6.05 3.76
CA GLN A 34 -8.66 6.09 5.18
C GLN A 34 -10.05 6.70 5.41
N LEU A 35 -10.40 7.71 4.61
CA LEU A 35 -11.69 8.39 4.62
C LEU A 35 -12.78 7.65 3.82
N GLY A 36 -12.48 6.48 3.23
CA GLY A 36 -13.45 5.73 2.44
C GLY A 36 -13.54 6.16 0.98
N HIS A 37 -12.51 6.84 0.46
CA HIS A 37 -12.40 7.25 -0.94
C HIS A 37 -11.29 6.44 -1.66
N PRO A 38 -11.57 5.19 -2.07
CA PRO A 38 -10.53 4.27 -2.52
C PRO A 38 -9.86 4.67 -3.84
N GLY A 39 -10.58 5.32 -4.76
CA GLY A 39 -10.05 5.61 -6.09
C GLY A 39 -9.78 4.33 -6.89
N ASP A 40 -8.60 4.20 -7.48
CA ASP A 40 -8.23 3.08 -8.34
C ASP A 40 -7.64 1.91 -7.55
N VAL A 41 -8.53 1.18 -6.87
CA VAL A 41 -8.21 -0.03 -6.10
C VAL A 41 -8.58 -1.28 -6.91
N LYS A 42 -7.74 -2.31 -6.83
CA LYS A 42 -8.02 -3.65 -7.33
C LYS A 42 -7.71 -4.70 -6.27
N PRO A 43 -8.63 -5.66 -6.00
CA PRO A 43 -8.27 -6.83 -5.22
C PRO A 43 -7.18 -7.61 -5.96
N VAL A 44 -6.31 -8.27 -5.19
CA VAL A 44 -5.34 -9.23 -5.73
C VAL A 44 -5.64 -10.63 -5.23
N ARG A 45 -4.93 -11.14 -4.22
CA ARG A 45 -5.13 -12.48 -3.65
C ARG A 45 -5.02 -12.40 -2.12
N ALA A 46 -5.61 -13.37 -1.42
CA ALA A 46 -5.51 -13.54 0.03
C ALA A 46 -5.87 -12.28 0.86
N GLY A 47 -6.96 -11.59 0.49
CA GLY A 47 -7.44 -10.41 1.23
C GLY A 47 -6.59 -9.14 1.04
N VAL A 48 -5.57 -9.19 0.18
CA VAL A 48 -4.76 -8.03 -0.19
C VAL A 48 -5.38 -7.31 -1.38
N SER A 49 -5.31 -5.98 -1.35
CA SER A 49 -5.67 -5.08 -2.45
C SER A 49 -4.49 -4.20 -2.85
N LYS A 50 -4.50 -3.72 -4.09
CA LYS A 50 -3.53 -2.73 -4.59
C LYS A 50 -4.24 -1.44 -4.98
N LEU A 51 -3.69 -0.32 -4.56
CA LEU A 51 -4.06 1.03 -4.97
C LEU A 51 -3.07 1.52 -6.02
N ARG A 52 -3.56 1.84 -7.22
CA ARG A 52 -2.73 2.31 -8.34
C ARG A 52 -2.56 3.82 -8.30
N ILE A 53 -1.32 4.25 -8.48
CA ILE A 53 -0.95 5.67 -8.52
C ILE A 53 -0.24 5.92 -9.84
N ASN A 54 -0.93 6.61 -10.75
CA ASN A 54 -0.41 6.99 -12.06
C ASN A 54 0.52 8.21 -11.92
N HIS A 55 1.74 7.95 -11.44
CA HIS A 55 2.83 8.93 -11.34
C HIS A 55 4.16 8.20 -11.44
N GLY A 56 5.13 8.78 -12.16
CA GLY A 56 6.44 8.20 -12.39
C GLY A 56 6.35 6.77 -12.95
N PRO A 57 7.00 5.77 -12.33
CA PRO A 57 7.01 4.39 -12.82
C PRO A 57 5.67 3.63 -12.61
N GLY A 58 4.66 4.30 -12.05
CA GLY A 58 3.36 3.72 -11.78
C GLY A 58 3.36 2.94 -10.47
N TYR A 59 3.40 3.66 -9.35
CA TYR A 59 3.43 3.10 -8.00
C TYR A 59 2.18 2.29 -7.66
N ARG A 60 2.34 1.25 -6.84
CA ARG A 60 1.24 0.41 -6.32
C ARG A 60 1.38 0.27 -4.81
N VAL A 61 0.44 0.85 -4.06
CA VAL A 61 0.36 0.64 -2.62
C VAL A 61 -0.44 -0.63 -2.36
N TYR A 62 0.17 -1.63 -1.74
CA TYR A 62 -0.52 -2.86 -1.34
C TYR A 62 -0.97 -2.74 0.10
N PHE A 63 -2.21 -3.12 0.36
CA PHE A 63 -2.81 -3.00 1.68
C PHE A 63 -3.79 -4.14 1.94
N ALA A 64 -4.06 -4.39 3.22
CA ALA A 64 -5.16 -5.23 3.69
C ALA A 64 -6.06 -4.41 4.61
N GLN A 65 -7.33 -4.76 4.67
CA GLN A 65 -8.26 -4.15 5.63
C GLN A 65 -8.79 -5.23 6.57
N ARG A 66 -8.68 -4.99 7.89
CA ARG A 66 -9.20 -5.86 8.95
C ARG A 66 -10.16 -5.04 9.80
N GLY A 67 -11.46 -5.18 9.56
CA GLY A 67 -12.49 -4.34 10.20
C GLY A 67 -12.25 -2.86 9.91
N ALA A 68 -12.06 -2.07 10.97
CA ALA A 68 -11.79 -0.64 10.90
C ALA A 68 -10.31 -0.28 10.71
N VAL A 69 -9.41 -1.26 10.59
CA VAL A 69 -7.97 -1.03 10.43
C VAL A 69 -7.55 -1.24 8.98
N LEU A 70 -6.94 -0.22 8.38
CA LEU A 70 -6.29 -0.27 7.08
C LEU A 70 -4.78 -0.44 7.28
N ILE A 71 -4.23 -1.53 6.75
CA ILE A 71 -2.85 -1.93 6.98
C ILE A 71 -2.09 -1.80 5.67
N ILE A 72 -1.19 -0.81 5.58
CA ILE A 72 -0.33 -0.57 4.42
C ILE A 72 0.87 -1.51 4.49
N LEU A 73 0.92 -2.46 3.56
CA LEU A 73 1.85 -3.58 3.56
C LEU A 73 3.19 -3.18 2.93
N LEU A 74 3.16 -2.68 1.70
CA LEU A 74 4.32 -2.22 0.96
C LEU A 74 3.90 -1.34 -0.21
N CYS A 75 4.87 -0.68 -0.85
CA CYS A 75 4.65 0.01 -2.11
C CYS A 75 5.63 -0.49 -3.17
N GLY A 76 5.08 -0.91 -4.31
CA GLY A 76 5.85 -1.32 -5.48
C GLY A 76 6.16 -0.12 -6.37
N GLY A 77 7.43 -0.03 -6.80
CA GLY A 77 7.93 1.07 -7.63
C GLY A 77 8.01 0.76 -9.12
N ASP A 78 7.68 -0.45 -9.57
CA ASP A 78 7.73 -0.82 -10.99
C ASP A 78 6.60 -1.81 -11.31
N LYS A 79 5.98 -1.68 -12.49
CA LYS A 79 4.99 -2.63 -13.00
C LYS A 79 5.60 -4.00 -13.29
N SER A 80 6.88 -4.07 -13.69
CA SER A 80 7.56 -5.33 -13.99
C SER A 80 7.69 -6.24 -12.74
N ALA A 81 7.82 -5.62 -11.55
CA ALA A 81 7.96 -6.31 -10.27
C ALA A 81 6.63 -6.74 -9.62
N GLN A 82 5.49 -6.49 -10.28
CA GLN A 82 4.17 -6.61 -9.64
C GLN A 82 3.89 -7.99 -9.03
N GLU A 83 4.24 -9.09 -9.69
CA GLU A 83 3.98 -10.43 -9.12
C GLU A 83 4.89 -10.73 -7.93
N ALA A 84 6.12 -10.19 -7.89
CA ALA A 84 6.98 -10.31 -6.72
C ALA A 84 6.43 -9.49 -5.55
N ASP A 85 5.98 -8.26 -5.81
CA ASP A 85 5.34 -7.40 -4.82
C ASP A 85 4.05 -8.03 -4.25
N ILE A 86 3.22 -8.64 -5.10
CA ILE A 86 1.99 -9.32 -4.65
C ILE A 86 2.34 -10.47 -3.71
N ARG A 87 3.34 -11.31 -4.05
CA ARG A 87 3.77 -12.41 -3.18
C ARG A 87 4.25 -11.89 -1.83
N ARG A 88 5.07 -10.84 -1.83
CA ARG A 88 5.58 -10.24 -0.58
C ARG A 88 4.48 -9.56 0.24
N ALA A 89 3.50 -8.93 -0.40
CA ALA A 89 2.36 -8.35 0.30
C ALA A 89 1.51 -9.42 0.98
N ILE A 90 1.28 -10.55 0.32
CA ILE A 90 0.55 -11.69 0.90
C ILE A 90 1.30 -12.26 2.11
N GLU A 91 2.61 -12.44 1.99
CA GLU A 91 3.48 -12.87 3.10
C GLU A 91 3.35 -11.92 4.29
N LEU A 92 3.56 -10.62 4.07
CA LEU A 92 3.41 -9.59 5.11
C LEU A 92 2.02 -9.61 5.74
N SER A 93 0.96 -9.79 4.92
CA SER A 93 -0.42 -9.80 5.42
C SER A 93 -0.76 -10.97 6.35
N ARG A 94 0.01 -12.07 6.27
CA ARG A 94 -0.17 -13.25 7.15
C ARG A 94 0.47 -13.04 8.51
N HIS A 95 1.57 -12.30 8.56
CA HIS A 95 2.35 -12.00 9.78
C HIS A 95 1.97 -10.67 10.43
N LEU A 96 0.77 -10.15 10.15
CA LEU A 96 0.27 -8.97 10.84
C LEU A 96 -0.26 -9.39 12.21
N ASP A 97 0.60 -9.34 13.21
CA ASP A 97 0.18 -9.30 14.61
C ASP A 97 -0.55 -7.97 14.83
N VAL A 98 -1.87 -8.07 14.92
CA VAL A 98 -2.73 -6.95 15.31
C VAL A 98 -2.74 -6.94 16.84
N GLU A 99 -1.69 -6.38 17.43
CA GLU A 99 -1.72 -5.94 18.83
C GLU A 99 -2.56 -4.69 18.99
#